data_AF-A0A2H1EGM9-F1
#
_entry.id   AF-A0A2H1EGM9-F1
#
_cell.length_a   1.000
_cell.length_b   1.000
_cell.length_c   1.000
_cell.angle_alpha   90.00
_cell.angle_beta   90.00
_cell.angle_gamma   90.00
#
_symmetry.space_group_name_H-M   'P 1'
#
loop_
_entity.id
_entity.type
_entity.pdbx_description
1 polymer ?
#
loop_
_entity_poly.entity_id
_entity_poly.type
_entity_poly.pdbx_seq_one_letter_code
_entity_poly.pdbx_strand_id
1 'polypeptide(L)' 'MSAFAKGERVRIVESRKRKSDVYVIKGIKKYSRGGTLYLLKLLSVDPVLRIYHETDKSLLERIC' A
#
# COMPACT_ATOMS: atom_id res chain seq x y z
N MET A 1 -12.11 6.22 -9.48
CA MET A 1 -11.12 7.03 -8.74
C MET A 1 -10.16 6.08 -8.02
N SER A 2 -8.91 6.45 -7.72
CA SER A 2 -8.07 5.60 -6.84
C SER A 2 -8.55 5.80 -5.40
N ALA A 3 -8.67 4.71 -4.63
CA ALA A 3 -9.18 4.78 -3.26
C ALA A 3 -8.24 5.50 -2.29
N PHE A 4 -6.97 5.70 -2.70
CA PHE A 4 -5.91 6.31 -1.90
C PHE A 4 -5.22 7.45 -2.66
N ALA A 5 -4.57 8.33 -1.92
CA ALA A 5 -3.73 9.40 -2.45
C ALA A 5 -2.24 9.24 -2.07
N LYS A 6 -1.37 9.89 -2.85
CA LYS A 6 0.05 10.03 -2.51
C LYS A 6 0.19 10.78 -1.19
N GLY A 7 1.05 10.29 -0.29
CA GLY A 7 1.27 10.85 1.04
C GLY A 7 0.47 10.16 2.14
N GLU A 8 -0.57 9.40 1.80
CA GLU A 8 -1.35 8.67 2.79
C GLU A 8 -0.53 7.58 3.48
N ARG A 9 -0.80 7.40 4.78
CA ARG A 9 -0.26 6.32 5.59
C ARG A 9 -1.18 5.13 5.52
N VAL A 10 -0.60 3.98 5.21
CA VAL A 10 -1.33 2.72 5.03
C VAL A 10 -0.59 1.57 5.70
N ARG A 11 -1.34 0.51 5.97
CA ARG A 11 -0.84 -0.80 6.40
C ARG A 11 -1.31 -1.85 5.41
N ILE A 12 -0.49 -2.86 5.20
CA ILE A 12 -0.89 -4.05 4.43
C ILE A 12 -1.56 -5.02 5.40
N VAL A 13 -2.82 -5.35 5.13
CA VAL A 13 -3.59 -6.34 5.87
C VAL A 13 -3.67 -7.61 5.04
N GLU A 14 -3.07 -8.70 5.51
CA GLU A 14 -3.21 -10.03 4.91
C GLU A 14 -4.27 -10.81 5.70
N SER A 15 -5.07 -11.62 5.01
CA SER A 15 -6.25 -12.34 5.57
C SER A 15 -5.99 -13.21 6.81
N ARG A 16 -4.72 -13.46 7.16
CA ARG A 16 -4.34 -14.20 8.37
C ARG A 16 -3.33 -13.48 9.26
N LYS A 17 -2.83 -12.31 8.87
CA LYS A 17 -1.80 -11.56 9.62
C LYS A 17 -1.95 -10.06 9.38
N ARG A 18 -2.11 -9.31 10.47
CA ARG A 18 -1.88 -7.86 10.47
C ARG A 18 -0.39 -7.63 10.62
N LYS A 19 0.27 -7.07 9.60
CA LYS A 19 1.63 -6.56 9.78
C LYS A 19 1.54 -5.23 10.51
N SER A 20 2.38 -5.02 11.52
CA SER A 20 2.46 -3.75 12.25
C SER A 20 3.07 -2.63 11.40
N ASP A 21 3.79 -2.99 10.34
CA ASP A 21 4.48 -2.09 9.43
C ASP A 21 3.57 -1.01 8.83
N VAL A 22 4.02 0.24 8.96
CA VAL A 22 3.34 1.41 8.40
C VAL A 22 4.12 1.89 7.19
N TYR A 23 3.39 2.12 6.10
CA TYR A 23 3.93 2.61 4.84
C TYR A 23 3.33 3.96 4.48
N VAL A 24 4.06 4.74 3.67
CA VAL A 24 3.52 5.91 2.98
C VAL A 24 3.44 5.64 1.49
N ILE A 25 2.32 5.99 0.87
CA ILE A 25 2.15 5.93 -0.57
C ILE A 25 3.00 7.02 -1.22
N LYS A 26 3.98 6.62 -2.03
CA LYS A 26 4.85 7.52 -2.80
C LYS A 26 4.41 7.68 -4.26
N GLY A 27 3.68 6.70 -4.79
CA GLY A 27 3.20 6.72 -6.16
C GLY A 27 2.04 5.76 -6.36
N ILE A 28 1.19 6.10 -7.33
CA ILE A 28 0.03 5.31 -7.72
C ILE A 28 0.03 5.21 -9.23
N LYS A 29 -0.04 4.00 -9.77
CA LYS A 29 -0.10 3.75 -11.20
C LYS A 29 -1.23 2.79 -11.51
N LYS A 30 -2.19 3.24 -12.33
CA LYS A 30 -3.19 2.35 -12.92
C LYS A 30 -2.57 1.63 -14.12
N TYR A 31 -2.89 0.37 -14.31
CA TYR A 31 -2.48 -0.38 -15.51
C TYR A 31 -3.69 -0.83 -16.33
N SER A 32 -3.46 -1.14 -17.60
CA SER A 32 -4.48 -1.28 -18.66
C SER A 32 -5.57 -2.34 -18.39
N ARG A 33 -5.35 -3.27 -17.46
CA ARG A 33 -6.34 -4.30 -17.05
C ARG A 33 -7.20 -3.88 -15.84
N GLY A 34 -7.19 -2.61 -15.46
CA GLY A 34 -8.09 -2.06 -14.43
C GLY A 34 -7.58 -2.16 -12.98
N GLY A 35 -6.39 -2.73 -12.75
CA GLY A 35 -5.79 -2.74 -11.41
C GLY A 35 -4.97 -1.49 -11.09
N THR A 36 -4.62 -1.35 -9.81
CA THR A 36 -3.82 -0.24 -9.29
C THR A 36 -2.55 -0.78 -8.62
N LEU A 37 -1.40 -0.21 -8.99
CA LEU A 37 -0.10 -0.43 -8.36
C LEU A 37 0.24 0.74 -7.45
N TYR A 38 0.68 0.42 -6.25
CA TYR A 38 1.11 1.39 -5.26
C TYR A 38 2.61 1.25 -5.03
N LEU A 39 3.32 2.38 -5.03
CA LEU A 39 4.69 2.45 -4.53
C LEU A 39 4.63 2.84 -3.06
N LEU A 40 5.01 1.92 -2.18
CA LEU A 40 5.00 2.08 -0.73
C LEU A 40 6.41 2.33 -0.22
N LYS A 41 6.56 3.27 0.72
CA LYS A 41 7.80 3.47 1.48
C LYS A 41 7.55 3.11 2.94
N LEU A 42 8.31 2.16 3.48
CA LEU A 42 8.25 1.80 4.89
C LEU A 42 8.70 3.00 5.76
N LEU A 43 7.98 3.24 6.86
CA LEU A 43 8.28 4.31 7.83
C LEU A 43 9.22 3.89 8.97
N SER A 44 9.74 2.67 8.94
CA SER A 44 10.73 2.18 9.92
C SER A 44 12.11 2.83 9.71
N VAL A 45 13.03 2.54 10.62
CA VAL A 45 14.42 3.04 10.66
C VAL A 45 15.14 2.81 9.33
N ASP A 46 14.87 1.68 8.68
CA ASP A 46 15.37 1.35 7.34
C ASP A 46 14.28 1.55 6.28
N PRO A 47 14.29 2.66 5.54
CA PRO A 47 13.25 2.97 4.57
C PRO A 47 13.36 2.08 3.33
N VAL A 48 12.55 1.02 3.28
CA VAL A 48 12.42 0.14 2.10
C VAL A 48 11.31 0.63 1.18
N LEU A 49 11.59 0.67 -0.13
CA LEU A 49 10.58 0.86 -1.17
C LEU A 49 10.02 -0.47 -1.64
N ARG A 50 8.70 -0.54 -1.80
CA ARG A 50 7.99 -1.75 -2.22
C ARG A 50 6.91 -1.42 -3.23
N ILE A 51 6.85 -2.18 -4.32
CA ILE A 51 5.71 -2.17 -5.24
C ILE A 51 4.65 -3.11 -4.67
N TYR A 52 3.41 -2.63 -4.60
CA TYR A 52 2.29 -3.37 -4.04
C TYR A 52 1.07 -3.33 -4.97
N HIS A 53 0.38 -4.47 -5.03
CA HIS A 53 -0.85 -4.68 -5.78
C HIS A 53 -1.88 -5.30 -4.83
N GLU A 54 -3.08 -4.74 -4.76
CA GLU A 54 -4.17 -5.28 -3.95
C GLU A 54 -4.70 -6.58 -4.54
N THR A 55 -5.00 -7.55 -3.69
CA THR A 55 -5.58 -8.84 -4.08
C THR A 55 -6.65 -9.21 -3.06
N ASP A 56 -7.53 -10.17 -3.38
CA ASP A 56 -8.57 -10.63 -2.45
C ASP A 56 -8.02 -11.17 -1.10
N LYS A 57 -6.71 -11.46 -1.04
CA LYS A 57 -6.01 -11.98 0.14
C LYS A 57 -5.20 -10.93 0.88
N SER A 58 -4.95 -9.77 0.28
CA SER A 58 -4.12 -8.71 0.82
C SER A 58 -4.61 -7.35 0.34
N LEU A 59 -4.98 -6.50 1.29
CA LEU A 59 -5.55 -5.17 1.04
C LEU A 59 -4.75 -4.08 1.75
N LEU A 60 -4.92 -2.84 1.31
CA LEU A 60 -4.45 -1.67 2.06
C LEU A 60 -5.53 -1.21 3.05
N GLU A 61 -5.10 -0.93 4.27
CA GLU A 61 -5.89 -0.26 5.29
C GLU A 61 -5.30 1.13 5.53
N ARG A 62 -6.15 2.16 5.53
CA ARG A 62 -5.74 3.53 5.85
C ARG A 62 -5.50 3.66 7.35
N ILE A 63 -4.41 4.32 7.72
CA ILE A 63 -4.13 4.72 9.11
C ILE A 63 -4.37 6.22 9.20
N CYS A 64 -5.38 6.61 9.98
CA CYS A 64 -5.63 8.01 10.36
C CYS A 64 -4.58 8.50 11.36
#